data_AF-A0A424JTW4-F1
#
_entry.id   AF-A0A424JTW4-F1
#
_cell.length_a   1.000
_cell.length_b   1.000
_cell.length_c   1.000
_cell.angle_alpha   90.00
_cell.angle_beta   90.00
_cell.angle_gamma   90.00
#
_symmetry.space_group_name_H-M   'P 1'
#
loop_
_entity.id
_entity.type
_entity.pdbx_description
1 polymer ?
#
loop_
_entity_poly.entity_id
_entity_poly.type
_entity_poly.pdbx_seq_one_letter_code
_entity_poly.pdbx_strand_id
1 'polypeptide(L)'
;MLNLLLLSLCLVAAPEWEAFSSSATPGGRSIGCQLLRPSDATEPKPLLVILHGSGERGYDNKLQLKFLPQLMASPKRRADFPCYVLVPQCPPNEMWSVLSRTRGIAAPFGDAAEDSMRSVESAILHLLETENIDASRMYVCGLSMGGFGTWDLIWRRPEWFAAAGPICGGANPQHAPKYVGRSIWNWHGDADNAVSVELSDQILSAIRNWGGSPKETRLPGVGHNSWNQAHADGQLVDWLFTHRFDPLDSARGGELMLKTVLDRLPPEKKITIVDKAGSLMRPVLKRLGAYDKIDVVDRAPASGDVVLLAPRGNLQDLPRVRSEMANANIQLMLVTAPRFTSEPETYEQRYWTMKQLARMQVIPFADVRRSADSAAPVWSRMGHDIVANGVLTEAGASLAFRTVAEKLAEVLKK
;
A
#
# COMPACT_ATOMS: atom_id res chain seq x y z
N MET A 1 24.73 63.29 -15.09
CA MET A 1 24.81 61.93 -14.49
C MET A 1 23.61 61.72 -13.59
N LEU A 2 22.63 60.94 -14.01
CA LEU A 2 21.64 60.37 -13.10
C LEU A 2 21.18 59.03 -13.70
N ASN A 3 21.83 57.94 -13.27
CA ASN A 3 21.43 56.58 -13.61
C ASN A 3 20.20 56.24 -12.76
N LEU A 4 19.03 56.12 -13.40
CA LEU A 4 17.85 55.52 -12.78
C LEU A 4 18.00 53.99 -12.86
N LEU A 5 18.35 53.36 -11.74
CA LEU A 5 18.23 51.91 -11.57
C LEU A 5 16.73 51.57 -11.46
N LEU A 6 16.17 50.95 -12.50
CA LEU A 6 14.87 50.28 -12.42
C LEU A 6 15.06 48.95 -11.67
N LEU A 7 14.76 48.94 -10.37
CA LEU A 7 14.51 47.71 -9.63
C LEU A 7 13.17 47.13 -10.11
N SER A 8 13.25 46.11 -10.97
CA SER A 8 12.12 45.22 -11.23
C SER A 8 11.87 44.39 -9.97
N LEU A 9 10.88 44.79 -9.17
CA LEU A 9 10.27 43.88 -8.19
C LEU A 9 9.51 42.82 -9.00
N CYS A 10 10.12 41.65 -9.20
CA CYS A 10 9.37 40.43 -9.49
C CYS A 10 8.49 40.14 -8.26
N LEU A 11 7.24 40.60 -8.28
CA LEU A 11 6.21 40.05 -7.40
C LEU A 11 6.08 38.56 -7.73
N VAL A 12 6.67 37.71 -6.90
CA VAL A 12 6.37 36.29 -6.93
C VAL A 12 4.91 36.16 -6.48
N ALA A 13 4.03 35.84 -7.43
CA ALA A 13 2.62 35.60 -7.13
C ALA A 13 2.52 34.54 -6.02
N ALA A 14 1.59 34.76 -5.07
CA ALA A 14 1.35 33.80 -4.01
C ALA A 14 1.02 32.42 -4.61
N PRO A 15 1.42 31.32 -3.95
CA PRO A 15 1.06 29.96 -4.38
C PRO A 15 -0.46 29.83 -4.50
N GLU A 16 -0.95 29.64 -5.72
CA GLU A 16 -2.39 29.50 -5.97
C GLU A 16 -2.80 28.04 -5.73
N TRP A 17 -3.58 27.83 -4.68
CA TRP A 17 -4.24 26.56 -4.39
C TRP A 17 -5.53 26.48 -5.20
N GLU A 18 -5.65 25.44 -6.03
CA GLU A 18 -6.85 25.18 -6.80
C GLU A 18 -7.80 24.25 -6.05
N ALA A 19 -9.02 24.72 -5.83
CA ALA A 19 -10.08 23.92 -5.24
C ALA A 19 -10.74 23.02 -6.29
N PHE A 20 -10.88 21.74 -5.97
CA PHE A 20 -11.74 20.81 -6.71
C PHE A 20 -12.44 19.85 -5.75
N SER A 21 -13.32 19.01 -6.26
CA SER A 21 -14.05 18.03 -5.45
C SER A 21 -13.84 16.62 -5.98
N SER A 22 -13.81 15.64 -5.08
CA SER A 22 -13.71 14.21 -5.43
C SER A 22 -14.70 13.40 -4.61
N SER A 23 -15.20 12.29 -5.16
CA SER A 23 -16.15 11.41 -4.48
C SER A 23 -15.74 9.93 -4.61
N ALA A 24 -16.16 9.12 -3.64
CA ALA A 24 -15.90 7.68 -3.57
C ALA A 24 -16.49 6.89 -4.76
N THR A 25 -17.60 7.41 -5.29
CA THR A 25 -18.31 6.86 -6.46
C THR A 25 -18.80 8.01 -7.34
N PRO A 26 -19.01 7.78 -8.65
CA PRO A 26 -19.65 8.76 -9.53
C PRO A 26 -21.02 9.17 -8.97
N GLY A 27 -21.24 10.47 -8.79
CA GLY A 27 -22.48 11.02 -8.21
C GLY A 27 -22.63 10.83 -6.69
N GLY A 28 -21.65 10.23 -6.02
CA GLY A 28 -21.61 10.12 -4.56
C GLY A 28 -21.31 11.44 -3.86
N ARG A 29 -21.37 11.44 -2.52
CA ARG A 29 -20.97 12.61 -1.72
C ARG A 29 -19.49 12.93 -1.99
N SER A 30 -19.22 14.19 -2.30
CA SER A 30 -17.87 14.67 -2.54
C SER A 30 -17.22 15.25 -1.29
N ILE A 31 -15.90 15.15 -1.24
CA ILE A 31 -15.03 15.88 -0.33
C ILE A 31 -14.34 17.01 -1.09
N GLY A 32 -14.03 18.10 -0.40
CA GLY A 32 -13.22 19.18 -0.95
C GLY A 32 -11.76 18.77 -1.02
N CYS A 33 -11.08 19.16 -2.09
CA CYS A 33 -9.65 18.98 -2.27
C CYS A 33 -9.01 20.32 -2.62
N GLN A 34 -7.76 20.48 -2.20
CA GLN A 34 -6.89 21.56 -2.64
C GLN A 34 -5.69 20.96 -3.37
N LEU A 35 -5.37 21.53 -4.53
CA LEU A 35 -4.22 21.14 -5.35
C LEU A 35 -3.26 22.32 -5.49
N LEU A 36 -2.00 22.08 -5.14
CA LEU A 36 -0.90 22.96 -5.53
C LEU A 36 -0.17 22.34 -6.70
N ARG A 37 -0.03 23.08 -7.81
CA ARG A 37 0.78 22.65 -8.96
C ARG A 37 2.22 23.14 -8.87
N PRO A 38 3.18 22.37 -9.42
CA PRO A 38 4.55 22.84 -9.59
C PRO A 38 4.55 24.08 -10.50
N SER A 39 5.57 24.93 -10.37
CA SER A 39 5.71 26.11 -11.26
C SER A 39 5.98 25.74 -12.72
N ASP A 40 6.48 24.53 -12.96
CA ASP A 40 6.75 23.97 -14.28
C ASP A 40 6.39 22.48 -14.27
N ALA A 41 5.56 22.07 -15.24
CA ALA A 41 5.07 20.71 -15.43
C ALA A 41 5.37 20.17 -16.86
N THR A 42 6.34 20.77 -17.56
CA THR A 42 6.81 20.29 -18.87
C THR A 42 7.31 18.85 -18.79
N GLU A 43 8.06 18.54 -17.74
CA GLU A 43 8.49 17.19 -17.37
C GLU A 43 7.63 16.60 -16.25
N PRO A 44 7.45 15.27 -16.19
CA PRO A 44 6.70 14.61 -15.11
C PRO A 44 7.21 14.98 -13.71
N LYS A 45 6.32 15.43 -12.83
CA LYS A 45 6.66 15.86 -11.45
C LYS A 45 6.09 14.94 -10.37
N PRO A 46 6.72 14.86 -9.18
CA PRO A 46 6.19 14.07 -8.07
C PRO A 46 4.81 14.51 -7.61
N LEU A 47 4.10 13.62 -6.91
CA LEU A 47 2.87 13.92 -6.18
C LEU A 47 3.08 13.69 -4.68
N LEU A 48 2.78 14.70 -3.86
CA LEU A 48 2.72 14.59 -2.40
C LEU A 48 1.26 14.67 -1.93
N VAL A 49 0.76 13.59 -1.35
CA VAL A 49 -0.57 13.52 -0.73
C VAL A 49 -0.44 13.80 0.77
N ILE A 50 -1.19 14.78 1.28
CA ILE A 50 -1.15 15.19 2.69
C ILE A 50 -2.52 14.98 3.34
N LEU A 51 -2.57 14.11 4.34
CA LEU A 51 -3.79 13.83 5.12
C LEU A 51 -3.76 14.59 6.44
N HIS A 52 -4.77 15.45 6.67
CA HIS A 52 -4.84 16.29 7.87
C HIS A 52 -5.36 15.54 9.12
N GLY A 53 -5.22 16.16 10.29
CA GLY A 53 -5.72 15.67 11.57
C GLY A 53 -7.21 15.91 11.79
N SER A 54 -7.78 15.41 12.88
CA SER A 54 -9.23 15.55 13.14
C SER A 54 -9.70 17.00 13.35
N GLY A 55 -8.79 17.91 13.70
CA GLY A 55 -9.06 19.34 13.91
C GLY A 55 -9.29 20.14 12.61
N GLU A 56 -8.86 19.60 11.46
CA GLU A 56 -8.98 20.26 10.16
C GLU A 56 -10.16 19.73 9.32
N ARG A 57 -10.96 18.82 9.88
CA ARG A 57 -12.19 18.35 9.25
C ARG A 57 -13.17 19.50 9.01
N GLY A 58 -13.86 19.48 7.88
CA GLY A 58 -14.71 20.59 7.50
C GLY A 58 -15.29 20.46 6.10
N TYR A 59 -16.00 21.51 5.70
CA TYR A 59 -16.51 21.71 4.34
C TYR A 59 -16.03 23.04 3.73
N ASP A 60 -15.17 23.78 4.44
CA ASP A 60 -14.72 25.11 4.01
C ASP A 60 -13.63 25.07 2.93
N ASN A 61 -13.06 23.88 2.68
CA ASN A 61 -11.93 23.61 1.82
C ASN A 61 -10.70 24.48 2.12
N LYS A 62 -10.49 24.86 3.39
CA LYS A 62 -9.42 25.75 3.86
C LYS A 62 -8.67 25.21 5.07
N LEU A 63 -9.35 24.63 6.06
CA LEU A 63 -8.71 24.21 7.30
C LEU A 63 -7.59 23.18 7.07
N GLN A 64 -7.70 22.33 6.05
CA GLN A 64 -6.70 21.32 5.73
C GLN A 64 -5.36 21.90 5.28
N LEU A 65 -5.28 23.20 4.93
CA LEU A 65 -4.05 23.83 4.45
C LEU A 65 -3.06 24.21 5.56
N LYS A 66 -3.32 23.87 6.83
CA LYS A 66 -2.42 24.13 7.96
C LYS A 66 -1.23 23.17 8.00
N PHE A 67 -0.12 23.60 8.61
CA PHE A 67 1.09 22.79 8.82
C PHE A 67 1.86 22.50 7.52
N LEU A 68 1.93 21.24 7.07
CA LEU A 68 2.75 20.85 5.94
C LEU A 68 2.34 21.48 4.60
N PRO A 69 1.05 21.62 4.24
CA PRO A 69 0.66 22.34 3.03
C PRO A 69 1.17 23.78 3.02
N GLN A 70 1.08 24.51 4.15
CA GLN A 70 1.68 25.84 4.31
C GLN A 70 3.19 25.84 4.07
N LEU A 71 3.91 24.86 4.62
CA LEU A 71 5.35 24.70 4.39
C LEU A 71 5.66 24.45 2.91
N MET A 72 4.94 23.54 2.25
CA MET A 72 5.12 23.21 0.83
C MET A 72 4.77 24.37 -0.10
N ALA A 73 3.87 25.25 0.32
CA ALA A 73 3.52 26.46 -0.40
C ALA A 73 4.62 27.55 -0.34
N SER A 74 5.58 27.45 0.60
CA SER A 74 6.65 28.44 0.72
C SER A 74 7.54 28.51 -0.53
N PRO A 75 8.08 29.70 -0.90
CA PRO A 75 8.94 29.84 -2.08
C PRO A 75 10.13 28.88 -2.08
N LYS A 76 10.78 28.69 -0.93
CA LYS A 76 11.90 27.76 -0.78
C LYS A 76 11.47 26.33 -1.11
N ARG A 77 10.37 25.84 -0.53
CA ARG A 77 9.94 24.45 -0.78
C ARG A 77 9.44 24.23 -2.19
N ARG A 78 8.77 25.21 -2.80
CA ARG A 78 8.38 25.14 -4.21
C ARG A 78 9.59 25.06 -5.14
N ALA A 79 10.70 25.73 -4.79
CA ALA A 79 11.94 25.68 -5.55
C ALA A 79 12.72 24.38 -5.32
N ASP A 80 12.85 23.93 -4.06
CA ASP A 80 13.57 22.69 -3.70
C ASP A 80 12.82 21.44 -4.21
N PHE A 81 11.49 21.46 -4.16
CA PHE A 81 10.61 20.35 -4.51
C PHE A 81 9.46 20.79 -5.43
N PRO A 82 9.72 20.99 -6.72
CA PRO A 82 8.66 21.22 -7.69
C PRO A 82 7.82 19.94 -7.83
N CYS A 83 6.67 19.92 -7.16
CA CYS A 83 5.74 18.79 -7.14
C CYS A 83 4.28 19.25 -7.13
N TYR A 84 3.39 18.30 -7.44
CA TYR A 84 1.99 18.42 -7.12
C TYR A 84 1.77 18.15 -5.63
N VAL A 85 0.90 18.93 -4.98
CA VAL A 85 0.51 18.70 -3.57
C VAL A 85 -1.00 18.58 -3.50
N LEU A 86 -1.49 17.37 -3.17
CA LEU A 86 -2.91 17.08 -2.99
C LEU A 86 -3.26 17.09 -1.50
N VAL A 87 -4.22 17.92 -1.13
CA VAL A 87 -4.68 18.07 0.27
C VAL A 87 -6.22 17.94 0.32
N PRO A 88 -6.75 16.72 0.48
CA PRO A 88 -8.18 16.49 0.65
C PRO A 88 -8.65 16.93 2.04
N GLN A 89 -9.92 17.35 2.17
CA GLN A 89 -10.56 17.69 3.44
C GLN A 89 -11.62 16.65 3.83
N CYS A 90 -11.37 15.93 4.93
CA CYS A 90 -12.33 14.97 5.47
C CYS A 90 -13.53 15.71 6.11
N PRO A 91 -14.78 15.28 5.85
CA PRO A 91 -15.96 15.85 6.47
C PRO A 91 -15.97 15.78 8.01
N PRO A 92 -16.69 16.68 8.72
CA PRO A 92 -16.71 16.76 10.18
C PRO A 92 -17.03 15.47 10.95
N ASN A 93 -17.86 14.59 10.36
CA ASN A 93 -18.33 13.36 11.00
C ASN A 93 -17.73 12.08 10.40
N GLU A 94 -16.73 12.24 9.54
CA GLU A 94 -16.02 11.14 8.89
C GLU A 94 -14.57 11.08 9.39
N MET A 95 -13.87 10.03 8.98
CA MET A 95 -12.46 9.79 9.29
C MET A 95 -11.78 9.22 8.03
N TRP A 96 -10.46 9.38 7.94
CA TRP A 96 -9.67 8.77 6.85
C TRP A 96 -9.64 7.24 6.95
N SER A 97 -9.58 6.72 8.17
CA SER A 97 -9.76 5.31 8.46
C SER A 97 -10.75 5.22 9.59
N VAL A 98 -11.46 4.11 9.69
CA VAL A 98 -12.17 3.80 10.94
C VAL A 98 -11.13 3.74 12.07
N LEU A 99 -11.54 3.81 13.34
CA LEU A 99 -10.66 3.67 14.50
C LEU A 99 -11.38 2.84 15.57
N SER A 100 -10.69 1.92 16.24
CA SER A 100 -11.29 1.21 17.37
C SER A 100 -11.27 2.10 18.59
N ARG A 101 -12.47 2.52 19.01
CA ARG A 101 -12.67 3.33 20.21
C ARG A 101 -12.37 2.57 21.51
N THR A 102 -12.31 1.24 21.48
CA THR A 102 -12.21 0.39 22.68
C THR A 102 -10.84 -0.20 22.94
N ARG A 103 -9.98 -0.30 21.93
CA ARG A 103 -8.65 -0.93 22.08
C ARG A 103 -7.50 0.06 22.04
N GLY A 104 -7.75 1.34 21.79
CA GLY A 104 -6.69 2.31 21.50
C GLY A 104 -5.97 2.03 20.17
N ILE A 105 -6.07 0.83 19.60
CA ILE A 105 -5.43 0.41 18.35
C ILE A 105 -6.22 0.94 17.15
N ALA A 106 -5.53 1.17 16.03
CA ALA A 106 -6.16 1.13 14.71
C ALA A 106 -6.71 -0.29 14.47
N ALA A 107 -7.87 -0.58 15.03
CA ALA A 107 -8.50 -1.89 14.96
C ALA A 107 -9.77 -1.79 14.15
N PRO A 108 -10.16 -2.88 13.50
CA PRO A 108 -9.70 -3.41 12.21
C PRO A 108 -10.68 -2.99 11.12
N PHE A 109 -10.27 -2.69 9.89
CA PHE A 109 -11.23 -2.29 8.87
C PHE A 109 -11.29 -3.37 7.83
N GLY A 110 -12.50 -3.93 7.70
CA GLY A 110 -12.79 -4.99 6.76
C GLY A 110 -12.43 -4.61 5.33
N ASP A 111 -12.85 -5.44 4.39
CA ASP A 111 -12.43 -5.30 2.99
C ASP A 111 -12.73 -3.91 2.37
N ALA A 112 -13.67 -3.13 2.92
CA ALA A 112 -14.06 -1.81 2.43
C ALA A 112 -13.31 -0.65 3.14
N ALA A 113 -12.93 0.36 2.35
CA ALA A 113 -12.42 1.64 2.84
C ALA A 113 -13.58 2.60 3.16
N GLU A 114 -13.33 3.55 4.07
CA GLU A 114 -14.25 4.68 4.30
C GLU A 114 -14.42 5.50 3.02
N ASP A 115 -15.61 6.06 2.79
CA ASP A 115 -15.89 6.86 1.59
C ASP A 115 -14.95 8.08 1.47
N SER A 116 -14.56 8.67 2.60
CA SER A 116 -13.51 9.70 2.65
C SER A 116 -12.20 9.20 2.02
N MET A 117 -11.71 8.01 2.38
CA MET A 117 -10.48 7.44 1.79
C MET A 117 -10.66 7.04 0.33
N ARG A 118 -11.81 6.47 -0.03
CA ARG A 118 -12.12 6.16 -1.44
C ARG A 118 -12.15 7.42 -2.30
N SER A 119 -12.58 8.54 -1.74
CA SER A 119 -12.54 9.85 -2.41
C SER A 119 -11.11 10.37 -2.56
N VAL A 120 -10.21 10.11 -1.60
CA VAL A 120 -8.76 10.37 -1.75
C VAL A 120 -8.18 9.52 -2.89
N GLU A 121 -8.47 8.21 -2.91
CA GLU A 121 -8.03 7.33 -4.01
C GLU A 121 -8.53 7.84 -5.37
N SER A 122 -9.82 8.20 -5.46
CA SER A 122 -10.43 8.78 -6.66
C SER A 122 -9.76 10.09 -7.07
N ALA A 123 -9.39 10.95 -6.12
CA ALA A 123 -8.68 12.20 -6.40
C ALA A 123 -7.28 11.92 -6.96
N ILE A 124 -6.54 10.96 -6.38
CA ILE A 124 -5.22 10.56 -6.88
C ILE A 124 -5.32 10.03 -8.31
N LEU A 125 -6.29 9.16 -8.60
CA LEU A 125 -6.51 8.61 -9.93
C LEU A 125 -6.87 9.71 -10.94
N HIS A 126 -7.76 10.64 -10.56
CA HIS A 126 -8.10 11.79 -11.39
C HIS A 126 -6.85 12.62 -11.74
N LEU A 127 -5.99 12.90 -10.76
CA LEU A 127 -4.75 13.65 -11.03
C LEU A 127 -3.78 12.87 -11.91
N LEU A 128 -3.64 11.54 -11.72
CA LEU A 128 -2.84 10.71 -12.63
C LEU A 128 -3.36 10.78 -14.07
N GLU A 129 -4.67 10.96 -14.26
CA GLU A 129 -5.29 11.12 -15.58
C GLU A 129 -5.09 12.50 -16.20
N THR A 130 -5.17 13.56 -15.40
CA THR A 130 -5.25 14.95 -15.88
C THR A 130 -3.96 15.75 -15.75
N GLU A 131 -2.99 15.29 -14.96
CA GLU A 131 -1.75 16.00 -14.66
C GLU A 131 -0.50 15.21 -15.11
N ASN A 132 0.60 15.93 -15.35
CA ASN A 132 1.88 15.32 -15.73
C ASN A 132 2.64 14.79 -14.51
N ILE A 133 2.08 13.75 -13.88
CA ILE A 133 2.62 13.17 -12.64
C ILE A 133 3.59 12.03 -12.95
N ASP A 134 4.75 12.06 -12.29
CA ASP A 134 5.66 10.93 -12.21
C ASP A 134 5.14 9.90 -11.20
N ALA A 135 4.46 8.87 -11.72
CA ALA A 135 3.86 7.79 -10.93
C ALA A 135 4.87 6.99 -10.08
N SER A 136 6.16 7.07 -10.40
CA SER A 136 7.21 6.45 -9.59
C SER A 136 7.61 7.29 -8.36
N ARG A 137 7.14 8.54 -8.27
CA ARG A 137 7.46 9.49 -7.19
C ARG A 137 6.18 10.05 -6.57
N MET A 138 5.32 9.14 -6.14
CA MET A 138 4.15 9.45 -5.33
C MET A 138 4.46 9.20 -3.85
N TYR A 139 4.12 10.16 -3.00
CA TYR A 139 4.37 10.11 -1.56
C TYR A 139 3.10 10.40 -0.78
N VAL A 140 3.00 9.85 0.43
CA VAL A 140 1.90 10.17 1.34
C VAL A 140 2.42 10.43 2.75
N CYS A 141 1.87 11.43 3.41
CA CYS A 141 2.10 11.66 4.83
C CYS A 141 0.87 12.29 5.49
N GLY A 142 0.82 12.23 6.81
CA GLY A 142 -0.29 12.78 7.55
C GLY A 142 -0.10 12.68 9.05
N LEU A 143 -0.84 13.53 9.78
CA LEU A 143 -0.73 13.67 11.23
C LEU A 143 -1.99 13.21 11.95
N SER A 144 -1.84 12.58 13.11
CA SER A 144 -2.97 12.15 13.96
C SER A 144 -3.95 11.28 13.16
N MET A 145 -5.20 11.72 12.96
CA MET A 145 -6.16 11.10 12.03
C MET A 145 -5.57 10.82 10.63
N GLY A 146 -4.78 11.75 10.09
CA GLY A 146 -4.06 11.59 8.83
C GLY A 146 -2.88 10.62 8.91
N GLY A 147 -2.30 10.42 10.11
CA GLY A 147 -1.30 9.38 10.36
C GLY A 147 -1.92 7.99 10.26
N PHE A 148 -3.11 7.80 10.84
CA PHE A 148 -3.92 6.59 10.64
C PHE A 148 -4.31 6.41 9.16
N GLY A 149 -4.76 7.48 8.50
CA GLY A 149 -5.07 7.47 7.07
C GLY A 149 -3.87 7.11 6.19
N THR A 150 -2.66 7.56 6.56
CA THR A 150 -1.42 7.23 5.84
C THR A 150 -1.13 5.74 5.92
N TRP A 151 -1.23 5.15 7.11
CA TRP A 151 -1.09 3.70 7.30
C TRP A 151 -2.16 2.91 6.54
N ASP A 152 -3.42 3.34 6.57
CA ASP A 152 -4.52 2.69 5.84
C ASP A 152 -4.31 2.74 4.33
N LEU A 153 -3.94 3.90 3.79
CA LEU A 153 -3.74 4.08 2.35
C LEU A 153 -2.58 3.23 1.82
N ILE A 154 -1.44 3.18 2.51
CA ILE A 154 -0.29 2.35 2.07
C ILE A 154 -0.51 0.86 2.33
N TRP A 155 -1.47 0.47 3.17
CA TRP A 155 -1.90 -0.93 3.29
C TRP A 155 -2.80 -1.35 2.14
N ARG A 156 -3.71 -0.47 1.73
CA ARG A 156 -4.66 -0.72 0.63
C ARG A 156 -4.01 -0.61 -0.74
N ARG A 157 -3.06 0.30 -0.89
CA ARG A 157 -2.35 0.63 -2.14
C ARG A 157 -0.83 0.62 -1.93
N PRO A 158 -0.22 -0.50 -1.49
CA PRO A 158 1.22 -0.58 -1.22
C PRO A 158 2.09 -0.39 -2.46
N GLU A 159 1.51 -0.46 -3.65
CA GLU A 159 2.17 -0.24 -4.94
C GLU A 159 1.98 1.17 -5.51
N TRP A 160 1.30 2.08 -4.79
CA TRP A 160 1.10 3.46 -5.26
C TRP A 160 2.19 4.42 -4.82
N PHE A 161 2.86 4.14 -3.70
CA PHE A 161 3.70 5.13 -3.04
C PHE A 161 5.14 4.66 -2.96
N ALA A 162 6.06 5.55 -3.35
CA ALA A 162 7.49 5.37 -3.21
C ALA A 162 7.95 5.45 -1.75
N ALA A 163 7.30 6.32 -0.97
CA ALA A 163 7.55 6.45 0.47
C ALA A 163 6.34 7.02 1.23
N ALA A 164 6.27 6.70 2.52
CA ALA A 164 5.22 7.14 3.41
C ALA A 164 5.74 7.70 4.74
N GLY A 165 5.10 8.76 5.22
CA GLY A 165 5.42 9.46 6.48
C GLY A 165 4.24 9.55 7.44
N PRO A 166 3.84 8.47 8.11
CA PRO A 166 2.80 8.53 9.14
C PRO A 166 3.32 9.23 10.41
N ILE A 167 2.55 10.19 10.94
CA ILE A 167 2.89 10.96 12.14
C ILE A 167 1.79 10.76 13.19
N CYS A 168 2.19 10.35 14.39
CA CYS A 168 1.34 10.11 15.58
C CYS A 168 0.00 9.43 15.26
N GLY A 169 0.07 8.33 14.50
CA GLY A 169 -1.05 7.45 14.19
C GLY A 169 -0.74 6.00 14.57
N GLY A 170 -1.47 5.05 13.96
CA GLY A 170 -1.25 3.61 14.17
C GLY A 170 -1.87 2.76 13.07
N ALA A 171 -1.54 1.47 13.07
CA ALA A 171 -2.13 0.47 12.18
C ALA A 171 -2.36 -0.85 12.90
N ASN A 172 -3.23 -1.70 12.37
CA ASN A 172 -3.40 -3.06 12.86
C ASN A 172 -2.11 -3.87 12.62
N PRO A 173 -1.45 -4.46 13.64
CA PRO A 173 -0.26 -5.30 13.48
C PRO A 173 -0.42 -6.47 12.51
N GLN A 174 -1.65 -6.96 12.27
CA GLN A 174 -1.91 -8.00 11.29
C GLN A 174 -1.62 -7.57 9.85
N HIS A 175 -1.62 -6.25 9.58
CA HIS A 175 -1.32 -5.68 8.26
C HIS A 175 0.18 -5.60 7.98
N ALA A 176 1.03 -5.85 8.99
CA ALA A 176 2.48 -5.76 8.90
C ALA A 176 3.11 -6.41 7.66
N PRO A 177 2.68 -7.61 7.19
CA PRO A 177 3.19 -8.19 5.96
C PRO A 177 3.22 -7.18 4.81
N LYS A 178 2.11 -6.47 4.54
CA LYS A 178 1.95 -5.52 3.41
C LYS A 178 2.94 -4.36 3.43
N TYR A 179 3.49 -4.00 4.59
CA TYR A 179 4.46 -2.92 4.73
C TYR A 179 5.91 -3.37 4.56
N VAL A 180 6.20 -4.68 4.57
CA VAL A 180 7.57 -5.19 4.40
C VAL A 180 8.11 -4.81 3.03
N GLY A 181 9.29 -4.19 2.99
CA GLY A 181 9.91 -3.68 1.77
C GLY A 181 9.29 -2.37 1.26
N ARG A 182 8.50 -1.66 2.07
CA ARG A 182 8.04 -0.29 1.80
C ARG A 182 8.89 0.71 2.57
N SER A 183 9.16 1.86 1.95
CA SER A 183 9.90 2.95 2.56
C SER A 183 8.97 3.73 3.48
N ILE A 184 9.06 3.48 4.78
CA ILE A 184 8.20 4.11 5.78
C ILE A 184 9.07 4.80 6.83
N TRP A 185 8.77 6.07 7.13
CA TRP A 185 9.35 6.79 8.26
C TRP A 185 8.25 7.26 9.22
N ASN A 186 8.08 6.52 10.31
CA ASN A 186 7.08 6.83 11.34
C ASN A 186 7.62 7.85 12.36
N TRP A 187 6.78 8.79 12.75
CA TRP A 187 7.11 9.81 13.76
C TRP A 187 6.10 9.77 14.90
N HIS A 188 6.55 9.89 16.16
CA HIS A 188 5.65 10.01 17.30
C HIS A 188 6.36 10.65 18.50
N GLY A 189 5.64 11.50 19.24
CA GLY A 189 6.01 11.91 20.59
C GLY A 189 5.83 10.76 21.59
N ASP A 190 6.75 10.60 22.53
CA ASP A 190 6.66 9.55 23.55
C ASP A 190 5.77 9.92 24.76
N ALA A 191 5.33 11.18 24.83
CA ALA A 191 4.42 11.71 25.83
C ALA A 191 3.05 12.08 25.21
N ASP A 192 2.69 11.47 24.06
CA ASP A 192 1.41 11.72 23.39
C ASP A 192 0.23 11.12 24.18
N ASN A 193 -0.60 12.00 24.74
CA ASN A 193 -1.78 11.63 25.53
C ASN A 193 -3.07 11.57 24.70
N ALA A 194 -3.02 11.91 23.41
CA ALA A 194 -4.19 11.88 22.52
C ALA A 194 -4.18 10.62 21.62
N VAL A 195 -3.00 10.26 21.09
CA VAL A 195 -2.77 9.00 20.40
C VAL A 195 -1.61 8.31 21.09
N SER A 196 -1.87 7.15 21.68
CA SER A 196 -0.86 6.45 22.46
C SER A 196 0.31 6.00 21.56
N VAL A 197 1.53 6.21 22.04
CA VAL A 197 2.77 5.91 21.31
C VAL A 197 2.92 4.40 21.04
N GLU A 198 2.33 3.58 21.90
CA GLU A 198 2.30 2.12 21.80
C GLU A 198 1.70 1.63 20.48
N LEU A 199 0.87 2.44 19.82
CA LEU A 199 0.33 2.10 18.50
C LEU A 199 1.39 2.07 17.42
N SER A 200 2.35 2.99 17.48
CA SER A 200 3.53 2.94 16.64
C SER A 200 4.42 1.76 17.02
N ASP A 201 4.65 1.51 18.31
CA ASP A 201 5.47 0.38 18.75
C ASP A 201 4.93 -0.95 18.26
N GLN A 202 3.62 -1.16 18.35
CA GLN A 202 2.95 -2.38 17.93
C GLN A 202 3.11 -2.64 16.43
N ILE A 203 2.83 -1.64 15.58
CA ILE A 203 2.94 -1.85 14.14
C ILE A 203 4.39 -1.97 13.69
N LEU A 204 5.30 -1.14 14.21
CA LEU A 204 6.71 -1.16 13.81
C LEU A 204 7.37 -2.47 14.25
N SER A 205 7.06 -2.95 15.46
CA SER A 205 7.53 -4.27 15.92
C SER A 205 6.96 -5.40 15.07
N ALA A 206 5.69 -5.32 14.67
CA ALA A 206 5.10 -6.32 13.80
C ALA A 206 5.75 -6.34 12.42
N ILE A 207 6.06 -5.18 11.82
CA ILE A 207 6.79 -5.10 10.54
C ILE A 207 8.18 -5.72 10.68
N ARG A 208 8.92 -5.38 11.76
CA ARG A 208 10.23 -5.96 12.06
C ARG A 208 10.17 -7.49 12.25
N ASN A 209 9.10 -7.99 12.87
CA ASN A 209 8.88 -9.43 13.02
C ASN A 209 8.64 -10.18 11.70
N TRP A 210 8.27 -9.48 10.63
CA TRP A 210 8.18 -10.00 9.27
C TRP A 210 9.41 -9.68 8.41
N GLY A 211 10.49 -9.15 9.00
CA GLY A 211 11.75 -8.85 8.30
C GLY A 211 11.82 -7.45 7.68
N GLY A 212 10.80 -6.62 7.86
CA GLY A 212 10.84 -5.23 7.39
C GLY A 212 11.66 -4.33 8.32
N SER A 213 12.07 -3.17 7.80
CA SER A 213 12.93 -2.22 8.51
C SER A 213 12.39 -0.78 8.40
N PRO A 214 11.19 -0.49 8.94
CA PRO A 214 10.64 0.86 8.90
C PRO A 214 11.52 1.80 9.73
N LYS A 215 11.75 3.01 9.22
CA LYS A 215 12.42 4.09 9.95
C LYS A 215 11.47 4.66 10.99
N GLU A 216 12.04 5.10 12.10
CA GLU A 216 11.28 5.64 13.22
C GLU A 216 12.02 6.83 13.82
N THR A 217 11.28 7.89 14.16
CA THR A 217 11.73 8.93 15.08
C THR A 217 10.77 9.00 16.27
N ARG A 218 11.28 8.62 17.44
CA ARG A 218 10.63 8.83 18.74
C ARG A 218 11.12 10.15 19.31
N LEU A 219 10.20 11.05 19.66
CA LEU A 219 10.53 12.39 20.17
C LEU A 219 10.34 12.44 21.69
N PRO A 220 11.43 12.51 22.49
CA PRO A 220 11.35 12.49 23.95
C PRO A 220 10.64 13.72 24.53
N GLY A 221 9.69 13.50 25.44
CA GLY A 221 8.90 14.53 26.12
C GLY A 221 7.90 15.27 25.22
N VAL A 222 7.81 14.93 23.94
CA VAL A 222 6.90 15.57 23.00
C VAL A 222 5.52 14.92 23.10
N GLY A 223 4.48 15.76 23.26
CA GLY A 223 3.09 15.32 23.25
C GLY A 223 2.51 15.16 21.84
N HIS A 224 1.22 15.43 21.66
CA HIS A 224 0.51 15.13 20.41
C HIS A 224 1.08 15.80 19.16
N ASN A 225 1.58 17.03 19.30
CA ASN A 225 2.01 17.89 18.17
C ASN A 225 3.38 17.51 17.55
N SER A 226 3.70 16.21 17.49
CA SER A 226 4.96 15.67 16.94
C SER A 226 5.21 16.02 15.46
N TRP A 227 4.16 16.41 14.74
CA TRP A 227 4.27 16.92 13.37
C TRP A 227 5.05 18.23 13.28
N ASN A 228 5.12 19.03 14.35
CA ASN A 228 5.94 20.25 14.33
C ASN A 228 7.41 19.92 14.06
N GLN A 229 7.94 18.87 14.69
CA GLN A 229 9.32 18.41 14.49
C GLN A 229 9.48 17.60 13.20
N ALA A 230 8.49 16.79 12.82
CA ALA A 230 8.53 16.06 11.56
C ALA A 230 8.58 17.02 10.35
N HIS A 231 7.87 18.16 10.44
CA HIS A 231 7.81 19.16 9.38
C HIS A 231 8.81 20.31 9.53
N ALA A 232 9.42 20.56 10.70
CA ALA A 232 10.26 21.74 11.01
C ALA A 232 11.22 22.15 9.88
N ASP A 233 12.35 21.46 9.77
CA ASP A 233 13.30 21.64 8.65
C ASP A 233 12.88 20.80 7.44
N GLY A 234 11.62 20.35 7.41
CA GLY A 234 10.99 19.40 6.48
C GLY A 234 11.84 18.19 6.08
N GLN A 235 12.68 17.72 7.00
CA GLN A 235 13.43 16.47 6.92
C GLN A 235 12.58 15.26 6.48
N LEU A 236 11.30 15.22 6.85
CA LEU A 236 10.40 14.18 6.36
C LEU A 236 10.19 14.30 4.85
N VAL A 237 9.90 15.51 4.35
CA VAL A 237 9.73 15.76 2.91
C VAL A 237 11.03 15.48 2.17
N ASP A 238 12.15 16.00 2.66
CA ASP A 238 13.46 15.77 2.07
C ASP A 238 13.75 14.27 1.90
N TRP A 239 13.45 13.46 2.93
CA TRP A 239 13.58 12.01 2.87
C TRP A 239 12.56 11.33 1.95
N LEU A 240 11.30 11.77 1.93
CA LEU A 240 10.31 11.22 0.99
C LEU A 240 10.84 11.35 -0.46
N PHE A 241 11.39 12.52 -0.81
CA PHE A 241 11.87 12.83 -2.16
C PHE A 241 13.17 12.12 -2.56
N THR A 242 13.84 11.38 -1.65
CA THR A 242 14.95 10.49 -2.02
C THR A 242 14.48 9.13 -2.54
N HIS A 243 13.18 8.85 -2.55
CA HIS A 243 12.63 7.54 -2.91
C HIS A 243 12.00 7.57 -4.30
N ARG A 244 12.12 6.45 -4.99
CA ARG A 244 11.41 6.15 -6.22
C ARG A 244 10.85 4.75 -6.10
N PHE A 245 9.59 4.57 -6.48
CA PHE A 245 8.96 3.27 -6.52
C PHE A 245 9.44 2.50 -7.75
N ASP A 246 9.96 1.30 -7.55
CA ASP A 246 10.21 0.33 -8.61
C ASP A 246 9.21 -0.84 -8.44
N PRO A 247 8.44 -1.23 -9.46
CA PRO A 247 7.62 -2.44 -9.44
C PRO A 247 8.32 -3.69 -8.91
N LEU A 248 9.63 -3.81 -9.10
CA LEU A 248 10.45 -4.91 -8.57
C LEU A 248 10.57 -4.87 -7.04
N ASP A 249 10.40 -3.71 -6.39
CA ASP A 249 10.39 -3.59 -4.94
C ASP A 249 9.29 -4.45 -4.30
N SER A 250 8.17 -4.64 -5.01
CA SER A 250 7.09 -5.51 -4.53
C SER A 250 7.59 -6.93 -4.27
N ALA A 251 8.43 -7.49 -5.14
CA ALA A 251 9.04 -8.80 -4.88
C ALA A 251 10.03 -8.76 -3.71
N ARG A 252 10.88 -7.73 -3.62
CA ARG A 252 11.90 -7.61 -2.55
C ARG A 252 11.29 -7.73 -1.17
N GLY A 253 10.15 -7.07 -0.94
CA GLY A 253 9.44 -7.21 0.33
C GLY A 253 8.93 -8.64 0.59
N GLY A 254 8.45 -9.33 -0.45
CA GLY A 254 8.03 -10.74 -0.35
C GLY A 254 9.21 -11.66 -0.04
N GLU A 255 10.38 -11.40 -0.64
CA GLU A 255 11.61 -12.16 -0.44
C GLU A 255 12.11 -12.01 0.99
N LEU A 256 12.16 -10.78 1.52
CA LEU A 256 12.50 -10.49 2.92
C LEU A 256 11.59 -11.24 3.89
N MET A 257 10.28 -11.22 3.62
CA MET A 257 9.28 -11.87 4.46
C MET A 257 9.43 -13.38 4.46
N LEU A 258 9.54 -13.98 3.27
CA LEU A 258 9.69 -15.42 3.13
C LEU A 258 11.01 -15.90 3.74
N LYS A 259 12.12 -15.21 3.46
CA LYS A 259 13.42 -15.50 4.07
C LYS A 259 13.33 -15.49 5.59
N THR A 260 12.72 -14.45 6.18
CA THR A 260 12.57 -14.32 7.64
C THR A 260 11.81 -15.49 8.25
N VAL A 261 10.78 -15.99 7.58
CA VAL A 261 10.02 -17.15 8.06
C VAL A 261 10.79 -18.45 7.89
N LEU A 262 11.48 -18.64 6.75
CA LEU A 262 12.30 -19.82 6.50
C LEU A 262 13.49 -19.94 7.46
N ASP A 263 14.15 -18.82 7.78
CA ASP A 263 15.28 -18.78 8.72
C ASP A 263 14.88 -19.22 10.14
N ARG A 264 13.60 -19.09 10.51
CA ARG A 264 13.06 -19.53 11.80
C ARG A 264 12.72 -21.02 11.85
N LEU A 265 12.69 -21.71 10.71
CA LEU A 265 12.46 -23.15 10.67
C LEU A 265 13.72 -23.90 11.12
N PRO A 266 13.57 -25.07 11.78
CA PRO A 266 14.71 -25.92 12.12
C PRO A 266 15.61 -26.19 10.89
N PRO A 267 16.94 -26.30 11.05
CA PRO A 267 17.89 -26.48 9.94
C PRO A 267 17.49 -27.57 8.95
N GLU A 268 17.04 -28.71 9.47
CA GLU A 268 16.63 -29.92 8.75
C GLU A 268 15.25 -29.83 8.10
N LYS A 269 14.42 -28.86 8.53
CA LYS A 269 13.07 -28.72 7.99
C LYS A 269 13.13 -28.14 6.58
N LYS A 270 12.68 -28.94 5.62
CA LYS A 270 12.42 -28.54 4.24
C LYS A 270 10.93 -28.44 3.94
N ILE A 271 10.59 -27.49 3.08
CA ILE A 271 9.24 -27.27 2.56
C ILE A 271 9.21 -27.75 1.12
N THR A 272 8.45 -28.82 0.87
CA THR A 272 8.23 -29.29 -0.49
C THR A 272 7.09 -28.49 -1.11
N ILE A 273 7.36 -27.80 -2.21
CA ILE A 273 6.35 -27.17 -3.06
C ILE A 273 6.10 -28.08 -4.26
N VAL A 274 4.92 -28.70 -4.33
CA VAL A 274 4.53 -29.49 -5.48
C VAL A 274 3.97 -28.55 -6.55
N ASP A 275 4.69 -28.44 -7.66
CA ASP A 275 4.29 -27.65 -8.83
C ASP A 275 3.18 -28.38 -9.58
N LYS A 276 1.96 -27.86 -9.44
CA LYS A 276 0.81 -28.18 -10.27
C LYS A 276 0.26 -26.91 -10.92
N ALA A 277 1.12 -25.91 -11.07
CA ALA A 277 0.80 -24.68 -11.75
C ALA A 277 1.25 -24.74 -13.21
N GLY A 278 0.44 -24.16 -14.09
CA GLY A 278 0.80 -24.03 -15.50
C GLY A 278 2.02 -23.11 -15.70
N SER A 279 2.46 -23.03 -16.96
CA SER A 279 3.63 -22.23 -17.39
C SER A 279 3.64 -20.77 -16.92
N LEU A 280 2.47 -20.20 -16.61
CA LEU A 280 2.30 -18.85 -16.08
C LEU A 280 3.06 -18.60 -14.77
N MET A 281 3.15 -19.60 -13.89
CA MET A 281 3.78 -19.45 -12.57
C MET A 281 5.26 -19.82 -12.53
N ARG A 282 5.84 -20.25 -13.66
CA ARG A 282 7.25 -20.65 -13.74
C ARG A 282 8.22 -19.57 -13.20
N PRO A 283 8.04 -18.27 -13.48
CA PRO A 283 8.93 -17.24 -12.90
C PRO A 283 8.86 -17.20 -11.38
N VAL A 284 7.67 -17.38 -10.79
CA VAL A 284 7.46 -17.38 -9.34
C VAL A 284 8.07 -18.64 -8.72
N LEU A 285 7.82 -19.81 -9.31
CA LEU A 285 8.37 -21.10 -8.85
C LEU A 285 9.89 -21.13 -8.92
N LYS A 286 10.49 -20.56 -9.98
CA LYS A 286 11.94 -20.40 -10.09
C LYS A 286 12.52 -19.57 -8.94
N ARG A 287 11.84 -18.48 -8.54
CA ARG A 287 12.25 -17.68 -7.38
C ARG A 287 12.11 -18.44 -6.06
N LEU A 288 11.02 -19.20 -5.89
CA LEU A 288 10.81 -20.03 -4.70
C LEU A 288 11.86 -21.15 -4.57
N GLY A 289 12.22 -21.80 -5.68
CA GLY A 289 13.24 -22.86 -5.70
C GLY A 289 14.67 -22.37 -5.49
N ALA A 290 14.90 -21.06 -5.40
CA ALA A 290 16.21 -20.49 -5.07
C ALA A 290 16.51 -20.51 -3.56
N TYR A 291 15.55 -20.90 -2.72
CA TYR A 291 15.74 -21.00 -1.27
C TYR A 291 16.09 -22.45 -0.90
N ASP A 292 17.20 -22.67 -0.20
CA ASP A 292 17.69 -24.02 0.16
C ASP A 292 16.70 -24.86 0.98
N LYS A 293 15.79 -24.19 1.69
CA LYS A 293 14.71 -24.80 2.49
C LYS A 293 13.45 -25.11 1.68
N ILE A 294 13.41 -24.79 0.39
CA ILE A 294 12.27 -25.04 -0.49
C ILE A 294 12.68 -26.00 -1.61
N ASP A 295 12.04 -27.17 -1.66
CA ASP A 295 12.18 -28.10 -2.77
C ASP A 295 10.96 -27.97 -3.69
N VAL A 296 11.14 -27.46 -4.91
CA VAL A 296 10.07 -27.43 -5.93
C VAL A 296 10.10 -28.72 -6.73
N VAL A 297 9.01 -29.48 -6.71
CA VAL A 297 8.94 -30.83 -7.31
C VAL A 297 7.71 -31.00 -8.20
N ASP A 298 7.83 -31.83 -9.23
CA ASP A 298 6.69 -32.31 -10.01
C ASP A 298 6.43 -33.80 -9.73
N ARG A 299 5.71 -34.08 -8.64
CA ARG A 299 5.26 -35.43 -8.26
C ARG A 299 3.84 -35.42 -7.72
N ALA A 300 3.30 -36.59 -7.37
CA ALA A 300 2.05 -36.66 -6.61
C ALA A 300 2.25 -36.01 -5.22
N PRO A 301 1.28 -35.22 -4.72
CA PRO A 301 1.32 -34.66 -3.36
C PRO A 301 1.40 -35.74 -2.28
N ALA A 302 2.14 -35.45 -1.22
CA ALA A 302 2.32 -36.28 -0.03
C ALA A 302 2.12 -35.44 1.25
N SER A 303 1.92 -36.11 2.38
CA SER A 303 1.68 -35.45 3.67
C SER A 303 2.77 -34.43 4.01
N GLY A 304 2.37 -33.24 4.44
CA GLY A 304 3.28 -32.12 4.75
C GLY A 304 3.68 -31.25 3.56
N ASP A 305 3.37 -31.66 2.32
CA ASP A 305 3.65 -30.83 1.14
C ASP A 305 2.81 -29.56 1.12
N VAL A 306 3.38 -28.49 0.55
CA VAL A 306 2.65 -27.33 0.03
C VAL A 306 2.38 -27.58 -1.45
N VAL A 307 1.13 -27.62 -1.88
CA VAL A 307 0.82 -27.78 -3.31
C VAL A 307 0.49 -26.41 -3.90
N LEU A 308 1.16 -26.03 -5.00
CA LEU A 308 0.83 -24.82 -5.74
C LEU A 308 0.02 -25.20 -6.98
N LEU A 309 -1.28 -24.90 -6.96
CA LEU A 309 -2.20 -25.23 -8.06
C LEU A 309 -2.59 -23.97 -8.83
N ALA A 310 -2.39 -23.96 -10.16
CA ALA A 310 -3.02 -22.97 -11.03
C ALA A 310 -4.08 -23.64 -11.90
N PRO A 311 -5.30 -23.89 -11.37
CA PRO A 311 -6.30 -24.63 -12.11
C PRO A 311 -6.76 -23.80 -13.30
N ARG A 312 -6.37 -24.26 -14.49
CA ARG A 312 -7.15 -24.06 -15.71
C ARG A 312 -8.28 -25.11 -15.77
N GLY A 313 -8.92 -25.45 -14.65
CA GLY A 313 -9.83 -26.60 -14.48
C GLY A 313 -11.06 -26.33 -13.61
N ASN A 314 -12.00 -27.29 -13.58
CA ASN A 314 -13.32 -27.16 -12.96
C ASN A 314 -13.22 -27.03 -11.42
N LEU A 315 -13.67 -25.89 -10.88
CA LEU A 315 -13.67 -25.65 -9.44
C LEU A 315 -14.71 -26.48 -8.66
N GLN A 316 -15.61 -27.20 -9.35
CA GLN A 316 -16.59 -28.10 -8.72
C GLN A 316 -15.94 -29.30 -8.01
N ASP A 317 -14.70 -29.67 -8.37
CA ASP A 317 -13.94 -30.73 -7.70
C ASP A 317 -13.29 -30.28 -6.39
N LEU A 318 -13.28 -28.98 -6.07
CA LEU A 318 -12.58 -28.44 -4.89
C LEU A 318 -13.01 -29.05 -3.56
N PRO A 319 -14.30 -29.32 -3.27
CA PRO A 319 -14.70 -30.00 -2.03
C PRO A 319 -14.08 -31.39 -1.90
N ARG A 320 -14.03 -32.15 -3.00
CA ARG A 320 -13.44 -33.48 -3.04
C ARG A 320 -11.93 -33.40 -2.84
N VAL A 321 -11.25 -32.57 -3.62
CA VAL A 321 -9.80 -32.32 -3.49
C VAL A 321 -9.43 -31.86 -2.08
N ARG A 322 -10.27 -31.03 -1.46
CA ARG A 322 -10.09 -30.58 -0.07
C ARG A 322 -10.19 -31.71 0.94
N SER A 323 -11.20 -32.57 0.81
CA SER A 323 -11.36 -33.73 1.68
C SER A 323 -10.14 -34.65 1.55
N GLU A 324 -9.73 -34.94 0.32
CA GLU A 324 -8.56 -35.77 0.02
C GLU A 324 -7.27 -35.17 0.60
N MET A 325 -7.03 -33.87 0.44
CA MET A 325 -5.84 -33.19 0.94
C MET A 325 -5.83 -33.02 2.47
N ALA A 326 -6.97 -32.73 3.09
CA ALA A 326 -7.07 -32.66 4.54
C ALA A 326 -6.80 -34.02 5.20
N ASN A 327 -7.36 -35.10 4.62
CA ASN A 327 -7.09 -36.46 5.08
C ASN A 327 -5.63 -36.87 4.91
N ALA A 328 -4.95 -36.32 3.90
CA ALA A 328 -3.53 -36.55 3.65
C ALA A 328 -2.60 -35.58 4.42
N ASN A 329 -3.14 -34.64 5.22
CA ASN A 329 -2.37 -33.59 5.90
C ASN A 329 -1.47 -32.78 4.93
N ILE A 330 -2.05 -32.37 3.80
CA ILE A 330 -1.40 -31.58 2.75
C ILE A 330 -1.81 -30.11 2.90
N GLN A 331 -0.85 -29.19 2.84
CA GLN A 331 -1.11 -27.76 2.77
C GLN A 331 -1.33 -27.36 1.31
N LEU A 332 -2.45 -26.72 0.97
CA LEU A 332 -2.72 -26.33 -0.42
C LEU A 332 -2.77 -24.81 -0.58
N MET A 333 -2.05 -24.34 -1.59
CA MET A 333 -1.92 -22.95 -2.02
C MET A 333 -2.40 -22.82 -3.46
N LEU A 334 -3.66 -22.43 -3.63
CA LEU A 334 -4.25 -22.23 -4.96
C LEU A 334 -3.82 -20.88 -5.56
N VAL A 335 -3.77 -20.79 -6.89
CA VAL A 335 -3.53 -19.57 -7.71
C VAL A 335 -4.46 -19.64 -8.94
N THR A 336 -5.77 -19.38 -8.78
CA THR A 336 -6.82 -19.76 -9.77
C THR A 336 -7.36 -18.66 -10.71
N ALA A 337 -7.37 -18.84 -12.04
CA ALA A 337 -8.42 -18.20 -12.85
C ALA A 337 -9.62 -19.16 -12.92
N PRO A 338 -10.81 -18.84 -12.38
CA PRO A 338 -11.93 -19.76 -12.44
C PRO A 338 -12.36 -20.02 -13.89
N ARG A 339 -12.58 -21.28 -14.24
CA ARG A 339 -13.57 -21.69 -15.26
C ARG A 339 -14.51 -22.68 -14.59
N PHE A 340 -15.77 -22.30 -14.46
CA PHE A 340 -16.84 -23.26 -14.18
C PHE A 340 -17.25 -23.92 -15.49
N THR A 341 -17.75 -25.16 -15.43
CA THR A 341 -18.41 -25.81 -16.57
C THR A 341 -19.64 -25.02 -17.04
N SER A 342 -20.30 -24.29 -16.12
CA SER A 342 -21.28 -23.24 -16.39
C SER A 342 -20.90 -21.99 -15.57
N GLU A 343 -20.59 -20.88 -16.24
CA GLU A 343 -20.24 -19.64 -15.53
C GLU A 343 -21.42 -19.18 -14.65
N PRO A 344 -21.21 -18.87 -13.36
CA PRO A 344 -22.23 -18.22 -12.55
C PRO A 344 -22.58 -16.88 -13.18
N GLU A 345 -23.88 -16.56 -13.25
CA GLU A 345 -24.44 -15.45 -14.02
C GLU A 345 -23.88 -14.09 -13.58
N THR A 346 -23.43 -13.96 -12.33
CA THR A 346 -22.93 -12.69 -11.79
C THR A 346 -21.54 -12.81 -11.14
N TYR A 347 -20.83 -11.68 -11.10
CA TYR A 347 -19.56 -11.54 -10.38
C TYR A 347 -19.70 -11.86 -8.87
N GLU A 348 -20.82 -11.47 -8.27
CA GLU A 348 -21.09 -11.70 -6.85
C GLU A 348 -21.32 -13.20 -6.53
N GLN A 349 -22.03 -13.92 -7.41
CA GLN A 349 -22.20 -15.37 -7.27
C GLN A 349 -20.88 -16.13 -7.44
N ARG A 350 -20.01 -15.67 -8.36
CA ARG A 350 -18.62 -16.19 -8.49
C ARG A 350 -17.83 -15.97 -7.19
N TYR A 351 -17.86 -14.76 -6.66
CA TYR A 351 -17.13 -14.38 -5.44
C TYR A 351 -17.64 -15.12 -4.19
N TRP A 352 -18.96 -15.21 -4.01
CA TRP A 352 -19.58 -15.94 -2.90
C TRP A 352 -19.25 -17.43 -2.93
N THR A 353 -19.33 -18.05 -4.11
CA THR A 353 -19.00 -19.48 -4.30
C THR A 353 -17.54 -19.75 -3.98
N MET A 354 -16.61 -18.89 -4.43
CA MET A 354 -15.19 -18.99 -4.05
C MET A 354 -14.97 -18.85 -2.54
N LYS A 355 -15.68 -17.93 -1.88
CA LYS A 355 -15.55 -17.68 -0.43
C LYS A 355 -16.11 -18.83 0.43
N GLN A 356 -17.19 -19.48 0.00
CA GLN A 356 -17.80 -20.60 0.72
C GLN A 356 -17.04 -21.94 0.53
N LEU A 357 -16.35 -22.12 -0.60
CA LEU A 357 -15.57 -23.33 -0.90
C LEU A 357 -14.16 -23.32 -0.29
N ALA A 358 -13.61 -22.16 0.06
CA ALA A 358 -12.23 -22.00 0.53
C ALA A 358 -12.08 -22.11 2.06
N ARG A 359 -11.73 -23.30 2.55
CA ARG A 359 -11.14 -23.53 3.90
C ARG A 359 -9.87 -24.40 3.83
N MET A 360 -9.10 -24.23 2.75
CA MET A 360 -7.66 -24.48 2.65
C MET A 360 -6.98 -23.11 2.44
N GLN A 361 -5.65 -22.99 2.61
CA GLN A 361 -4.94 -21.70 2.43
C GLN A 361 -4.79 -21.34 0.94
N VAL A 362 -5.94 -21.18 0.29
CA VAL A 362 -6.11 -20.66 -1.06
C VAL A 362 -5.50 -19.27 -1.10
N ILE A 363 -4.64 -19.00 -2.07
CA ILE A 363 -4.58 -17.64 -2.60
C ILE A 363 -5.72 -17.55 -3.60
N PRO A 364 -6.77 -16.78 -3.35
CA PRO A 364 -7.64 -16.40 -4.44
C PRO A 364 -6.73 -15.73 -5.47
N PHE A 365 -6.72 -16.15 -6.72
CA PHE A 365 -6.14 -15.28 -7.76
C PHE A 365 -6.87 -13.95 -7.79
N ALA A 366 -8.08 -13.87 -7.21
CA ALA A 366 -8.73 -12.61 -6.89
C ALA A 366 -7.86 -11.69 -6.01
N ASP A 367 -6.95 -12.20 -5.17
CA ASP A 367 -6.00 -11.38 -4.41
C ASP A 367 -4.82 -10.94 -5.28
N VAL A 368 -4.31 -11.82 -6.16
CA VAL A 368 -3.27 -11.45 -7.16
C VAL A 368 -3.84 -10.41 -8.13
N ARG A 369 -5.08 -10.62 -8.62
CA ARG A 369 -5.84 -9.68 -9.45
C ARG A 369 -6.16 -8.41 -8.69
N ARG A 370 -6.65 -8.47 -7.46
CA ARG A 370 -6.91 -7.28 -6.66
C ARG A 370 -5.63 -6.47 -6.46
N SER A 371 -4.50 -7.13 -6.21
CA SER A 371 -3.19 -6.48 -6.13
C SER A 371 -2.76 -5.90 -7.48
N ALA A 372 -3.07 -6.59 -8.59
CA ALA A 372 -2.79 -6.13 -9.95
C ALA A 372 -3.67 -4.94 -10.35
N ASP A 373 -4.97 -5.04 -10.16
CA ASP A 373 -5.98 -4.03 -10.39
C ASP A 373 -5.71 -2.81 -9.51
N SER A 374 -5.29 -3.00 -8.25
CA SER A 374 -4.87 -1.90 -7.41
C SER A 374 -3.60 -1.26 -7.91
N ALA A 375 -2.62 -2.01 -8.40
CA ALA A 375 -1.35 -1.45 -8.88
C ALA A 375 -1.43 -0.84 -10.30
N ALA A 376 -2.33 -1.33 -11.14
CA ALA A 376 -2.39 -1.04 -12.58
C ALA A 376 -2.43 0.46 -12.93
N PRO A 377 -3.19 1.32 -12.23
CA PRO A 377 -3.23 2.75 -12.56
C PRO A 377 -1.86 3.44 -12.43
N VAL A 378 -1.04 3.01 -11.46
CA VAL A 378 0.31 3.58 -11.24
C VAL A 378 1.33 2.89 -12.14
N TRP A 379 1.24 1.56 -12.30
CA TRP A 379 2.20 0.78 -13.07
C TRP A 379 2.16 1.07 -14.57
N SER A 380 0.96 1.24 -15.13
CA SER A 380 0.79 1.64 -16.53
C SER A 380 1.43 2.99 -16.83
N ARG A 381 1.37 3.93 -15.88
CA ARG A 381 2.02 5.26 -15.98
C ARG A 381 3.54 5.20 -15.87
N MET A 382 4.09 4.13 -15.28
CA MET A 382 5.52 3.86 -15.28
C MET A 382 5.98 3.04 -16.51
N GLY A 383 5.08 2.66 -17.40
CA GLY A 383 5.40 1.84 -18.59
C GLY A 383 5.59 0.35 -18.29
N HIS A 384 5.03 -0.16 -17.18
CA HIS A 384 5.11 -1.57 -16.82
C HIS A 384 3.78 -2.29 -17.06
N ASP A 385 3.78 -3.23 -17.99
CA ASP A 385 2.69 -4.20 -18.15
C ASP A 385 2.82 -5.35 -17.16
N ILE A 386 1.70 -5.93 -16.73
CA ILE A 386 1.67 -7.10 -15.84
C ILE A 386 1.71 -8.41 -16.64
N VAL A 387 1.07 -8.44 -17.81
CA VAL A 387 0.99 -9.59 -18.72
C VAL A 387 1.33 -9.14 -20.12
N ALA A 388 2.24 -9.86 -20.78
CA ALA A 388 2.55 -9.68 -22.20
C ALA A 388 2.54 -11.04 -22.89
N ASN A 389 1.92 -11.16 -24.07
CA ASN A 389 1.86 -12.41 -24.85
C ASN A 389 1.37 -13.63 -24.06
N GLY A 390 0.42 -13.43 -23.13
CA GLY A 390 -0.16 -14.50 -22.31
C GLY A 390 0.74 -15.04 -21.19
N VAL A 391 1.85 -14.37 -20.89
CA VAL A 391 2.76 -14.68 -19.76
C VAL A 391 2.93 -13.48 -18.84
N LEU A 392 3.27 -13.73 -17.57
CA LEU A 392 3.64 -12.66 -16.64
C LEU A 392 4.94 -11.99 -17.12
N THR A 393 4.94 -10.67 -17.15
CA THR A 393 6.17 -9.87 -17.31
C THR A 393 7.02 -9.98 -16.03
N GLU A 394 8.21 -9.38 -16.00
CA GLU A 394 9.02 -9.34 -14.78
C GLU A 394 8.32 -8.59 -13.63
N ALA A 395 7.63 -7.49 -13.95
CA ALA A 395 6.84 -6.72 -12.99
C ALA A 395 5.64 -7.57 -12.50
N GLY A 396 4.89 -8.20 -13.41
CA GLY A 396 3.78 -9.07 -13.05
C GLY A 396 4.21 -10.29 -12.23
N ALA A 397 5.36 -10.88 -12.55
CA ALA A 397 5.97 -11.95 -11.77
C ALA A 397 6.38 -11.49 -10.37
N SER A 398 6.85 -10.25 -10.22
CA SER A 398 7.24 -9.67 -8.94
C SER A 398 6.03 -9.47 -8.02
N LEU A 399 4.92 -8.98 -8.57
CA LEU A 399 3.65 -8.88 -7.87
C LEU A 399 3.10 -10.26 -7.48
N ALA A 400 3.07 -11.21 -8.42
CA ALA A 400 2.60 -12.56 -8.17
C ALA A 400 3.46 -13.27 -7.10
N PHE A 401 4.78 -13.12 -7.17
CA PHE A 401 5.70 -13.63 -6.16
C PHE A 401 5.40 -13.03 -4.79
N ARG A 402 5.18 -11.72 -4.70
CA ARG A 402 4.84 -11.05 -3.45
C ARG A 402 3.60 -11.64 -2.79
N THR A 403 2.51 -11.79 -3.55
CA THR A 403 1.26 -12.40 -3.03
C THR A 403 1.47 -13.85 -2.59
N VAL A 404 2.25 -14.61 -3.36
CA VAL A 404 2.62 -16.01 -3.04
C VAL A 404 3.44 -16.06 -1.76
N ALA A 405 4.49 -15.26 -1.65
CA ALA A 405 5.36 -15.20 -0.47
C ALA A 405 4.58 -14.85 0.81
N GLU A 406 3.68 -13.86 0.78
CA GLU A 406 2.84 -13.50 1.93
C GLU A 406 2.04 -14.69 2.45
N LYS A 407 1.39 -15.42 1.54
CA LYS A 407 0.53 -16.55 1.89
C LYS A 407 1.34 -17.76 2.33
N LEU A 408 2.44 -18.06 1.66
CA LEU A 408 3.36 -19.11 2.11
C LEU A 408 3.88 -18.80 3.52
N ALA A 409 4.24 -17.55 3.80
CA ALA A 409 4.73 -17.15 5.11
C ALA A 409 3.64 -17.23 6.20
N GLU A 410 2.38 -16.95 5.89
CA GLU A 410 1.22 -17.22 6.77
C GLU A 410 1.01 -18.71 7.03
N VAL A 411 1.15 -19.55 6.01
CA VAL A 411 1.06 -21.02 6.12
C VAL A 411 2.12 -21.55 7.07
N LEU A 412 3.37 -21.14 6.87
CA LEU A 412 4.54 -21.64 7.59
C LEU A 412 4.64 -21.16 9.04
N LYS A 413 3.92 -20.10 9.40
CA LYS A 413 3.87 -19.56 10.77
C LYS A 413 2.91 -20.33 11.69
N LYS A 414 1.94 -21.05 11.13
CA LYS A 414 1.02 -21.93 11.87
C LYS A 414 1.65 -23.30 12.06
#